data_AF-A0A0G0C1P4-F1
#
_entry.id   AF-A0A0G0C1P4-F1
#
_cell.length_a   1.000
_cell.length_b   1.000
_cell.length_c   1.000
_cell.angle_alpha   90.00
_cell.angle_beta   90.00
_cell.angle_gamma   90.00
#
_symmetry.space_group_name_H-M   'P 1'
#
loop_
_entity.id
_entity.type
_entity.pdbx_description
1 polymer ?
#
loop_
_entity_poly.entity_id
_entity_poly.type
_entity_poly.pdbx_seq_one_letter_code
_entity_poly.pdbx_strand_id
1 'polypeptide(L)'
;MSDLKSKDELKSYFRKYSIKKIQLLNEISKGLSTTFGLKETIKMDVKPLGGQISSLVRTQIDGEPLIQPVARDEKYGIIWKSNDRIASKETINQATSEILKEVNEWQKSK
;
A
#
# COMPACT_ATOMS: atom_id res chain seq x y z
N MET A 1 12.13 17.43 -13.31
CA MET A 1 10.98 17.03 -12.48
C MET A 1 10.57 15.65 -12.96
N SER A 2 10.51 14.64 -12.10
CA SER A 2 9.93 13.35 -12.53
C SER A 2 8.42 13.56 -12.65
N ASP A 3 7.83 13.15 -13.76
CA ASP A 3 6.38 13.15 -13.90
C ASP A 3 5.78 12.16 -12.89
N LEU A 4 4.85 12.63 -12.06
CA LEU A 4 4.14 11.76 -11.12
C LEU A 4 3.29 10.75 -11.89
N LYS A 5 3.27 9.49 -11.42
CA LYS A 5 2.48 8.43 -12.06
C LYS A 5 0.99 8.72 -11.98
N SER A 6 0.30 8.53 -13.10
CA SER A 6 -1.16 8.56 -13.17
C SER A 6 -1.76 7.35 -12.43
N LYS A 7 -3.06 7.45 -12.12
CA LYS A 7 -3.83 6.35 -11.52
C LYS A 7 -3.75 5.07 -12.35
N ASP A 8 -3.85 5.17 -13.68
CA ASP A 8 -3.90 4.01 -14.57
C ASP A 8 -2.53 3.32 -14.68
N GLU A 9 -1.44 4.09 -14.71
CA GLU A 9 -0.09 3.53 -14.61
C GLU A 9 0.10 2.76 -13.30
N LEU A 10 -0.32 3.36 -12.17
CA LEU A 10 -0.25 2.69 -10.87
C LEU A 10 -1.09 1.41 -10.83
N LYS A 11 -2.30 1.42 -11.40
CA LYS A 11 -3.12 0.20 -11.51
C LYS A 11 -2.39 -0.89 -12.26
N SER A 12 -1.75 -0.57 -13.39
CA SER A 12 -0.93 -1.52 -14.14
C SER A 12 0.21 -2.09 -13.28
N TYR A 13 0.94 -1.24 -12.55
CA TYR A 13 1.99 -1.69 -11.63
C TYR A 13 1.48 -2.60 -10.52
N PHE A 14 0.30 -2.32 -9.97
CA PHE A 14 -0.23 -2.99 -8.79
C PHE A 14 -0.96 -4.30 -9.12
N ARG A 15 -1.47 -4.49 -10.35
CA ARG A 15 -2.16 -5.72 -10.76
C ARG A 15 -1.37 -7.01 -10.56
N LYS A 16 -0.03 -6.93 -10.54
CA LYS A 16 0.85 -8.07 -10.25
C LYS A 16 0.98 -8.42 -8.77
N TYR A 17 0.43 -7.63 -7.87
CA TYR A 17 0.50 -7.87 -6.43
C TYR A 17 -0.62 -8.77 -5.94
N SER A 18 -0.35 -9.48 -4.85
CA SER A 18 -1.39 -10.23 -4.15
C SER A 18 -2.45 -9.29 -3.57
N ILE A 19 -3.69 -9.78 -3.44
CA ILE A 19 -4.81 -9.02 -2.86
C ILE A 19 -4.43 -8.47 -1.48
N LYS A 20 -3.75 -9.27 -0.65
CA LYS A 20 -3.27 -8.86 0.68
C LYS A 20 -2.30 -7.68 0.62
N LYS A 21 -1.40 -7.65 -0.37
CA LYS A 21 -0.45 -6.55 -0.57
C LYS A 21 -1.17 -5.29 -1.07
N ILE A 22 -2.21 -5.43 -1.88
CA ILE A 22 -3.08 -4.32 -2.30
C ILE A 22 -3.87 -3.76 -1.13
N GLN A 23 -4.46 -4.61 -0.28
CA GLN A 23 -5.15 -4.18 0.95
C GLN A 23 -4.21 -3.39 1.86
N LEU A 24 -3.00 -3.90 2.08
CA LEU A 24 -1.99 -3.21 2.88
C LEU A 24 -1.61 -1.84 2.31
N LEU A 25 -1.36 -1.76 1.01
CA LEU A 25 -1.06 -0.49 0.35
C LEU A 25 -2.25 0.47 0.37
N ASN A 26 -3.48 -0.05 0.28
CA ASN A 26 -4.70 0.77 0.39
C ASN A 26 -4.80 1.43 1.77
N GLU A 27 -4.55 0.69 2.85
CA GLU A 27 -4.58 1.26 4.19
C GLU A 27 -3.47 2.29 4.41
N ILE A 28 -2.23 1.98 4.01
CA ILE A 28 -1.11 2.93 4.12
C ILE A 28 -1.31 4.16 3.23
N SER A 29 -2.03 4.05 2.11
CA SER A 29 -2.37 5.20 1.27
C SER A 29 -3.54 6.03 1.84
N LYS A 30 -4.26 5.59 2.88
CA LYS A 30 -5.25 6.43 3.57
C LYS A 30 -4.63 7.38 4.59
N GLY A 31 -3.34 7.25 4.91
CA GLY A 31 -2.65 8.21 5.77
C GLY A 31 -1.39 7.64 6.42
N LEU A 32 -1.16 8.02 7.67
CA LEU A 32 -0.14 7.39 8.48
C LEU A 32 -0.69 6.08 9.05
N SER A 33 0.11 5.02 9.01
CA SER A 33 -0.29 3.73 9.58
C SER A 33 0.84 3.09 10.38
N THR A 34 0.53 2.59 11.56
CA THR A 34 1.46 1.81 12.39
C THR A 34 1.35 0.33 12.07
N THR A 35 2.42 -0.44 12.31
CA THR A 35 2.37 -1.90 12.14
C THR A 35 1.25 -2.55 12.97
N PHE A 36 1.01 -2.05 14.20
CA PHE A 36 -0.08 -2.58 15.04
C PHE A 36 -1.47 -2.16 14.56
N GLY A 37 -1.67 -0.92 14.12
CA GLY A 37 -2.95 -0.51 13.54
C GLY A 37 -3.30 -1.30 12.27
N LEU A 38 -2.29 -1.55 11.42
CA LEU A 38 -2.45 -2.36 10.21
C LEU A 38 -2.84 -3.82 10.53
N LYS A 39 -2.33 -4.39 11.63
CA LYS A 39 -2.75 -5.72 12.10
C LYS A 39 -4.25 -5.76 12.39
N GLU A 40 -4.78 -4.75 13.08
CA GLU A 40 -6.20 -4.68 13.45
C GLU A 40 -7.09 -4.53 12.21
N THR A 41 -6.70 -3.66 11.27
CA THR A 41 -7.47 -3.41 10.05
C THR A 41 -7.43 -4.58 9.07
N ILE A 42 -6.26 -5.17 8.83
CA ILE A 42 -6.06 -6.23 7.83
C ILE A 42 -6.35 -7.62 8.42
N LYS A 43 -6.51 -7.72 9.74
CA LYS A 43 -6.70 -8.98 10.49
C LYS A 43 -5.60 -10.00 10.16
N MET A 44 -4.35 -9.52 10.16
CA MET A 44 -3.16 -10.32 9.83
C MET A 44 -2.16 -10.28 10.97
N ASP A 45 -1.59 -11.44 11.31
CA ASP A 45 -0.54 -11.53 12.33
C ASP A 45 0.68 -10.68 12.01
N VAL A 46 1.39 -10.24 13.06
CA VAL A 46 2.52 -9.29 12.97
C VAL A 46 3.64 -9.82 12.07
N LYS A 47 3.98 -11.12 12.16
CA LYS A 47 5.10 -11.71 11.39
C LYS A 47 4.82 -11.72 9.88
N PRO A 48 3.68 -12.25 9.39
CA PRO A 48 3.29 -12.10 7.98
C PRO A 48 3.19 -10.64 7.53
N LEU A 49 2.61 -9.77 8.37
CA LEU A 49 2.46 -8.35 8.07
C LEU A 49 3.82 -7.66 7.87
N GLY A 50 4.79 -7.94 8.75
CA GLY A 50 6.16 -7.44 8.62
C GLY A 50 6.80 -7.85 7.29
N GLY A 51 6.58 -9.08 6.84
CA GLY A 51 7.04 -9.54 5.52
C GLY A 51 6.41 -8.77 4.35
N GLN A 52 5.10 -8.50 4.42
CA GLN A 52 4.39 -7.72 3.39
C GLN A 52 4.85 -6.25 3.36
N ILE A 53 4.99 -5.61 4.53
CA ILE A 53 5.52 -4.25 4.66
C ILE A 53 6.94 -4.20 4.10
N SER A 54 7.79 -5.14 4.50
CA SER A 54 9.18 -5.23 4.02
C SER A 54 9.25 -5.40 2.50
N SER A 55 8.33 -6.15 1.90
CA SER A 55 8.20 -6.25 0.44
C SER A 55 7.77 -4.93 -0.21
N LEU A 56 6.82 -4.20 0.39
CA LEU A 56 6.38 -2.90 -0.13
C LEU A 56 7.47 -1.83 -0.04
N VAL A 57 8.25 -1.80 1.05
CA VAL A 57 9.38 -0.88 1.21
C VAL A 57 10.44 -1.11 0.12
N ARG A 58 10.73 -2.37 -0.21
CA ARG A 58 11.69 -2.72 -1.28
C ARG A 58 11.12 -2.56 -2.70
N THR A 59 9.81 -2.39 -2.83
CA THR A 59 9.18 -2.19 -4.13
C THR A 59 9.45 -0.76 -4.57
N GLN A 60 10.12 -0.60 -5.70
CA GLN A 60 10.43 0.72 -6.26
C GLN A 60 9.61 0.99 -7.53
N ILE A 61 9.22 2.24 -7.71
CA ILE A 61 8.68 2.79 -8.97
C ILE A 61 9.57 3.96 -9.32
N ASP A 62 10.19 3.94 -10.50
CA ASP A 62 11.18 4.93 -10.94
C ASP A 62 12.30 5.19 -9.93
N GLY A 63 12.76 4.13 -9.25
CA GLY A 63 13.83 4.20 -8.24
C GLY A 63 13.38 4.67 -6.85
N GLU A 64 12.13 5.13 -6.71
CA GLU A 64 11.57 5.61 -5.44
C GLU A 64 10.80 4.48 -4.72
N PRO A 65 10.98 4.28 -3.40
CA PRO A 65 10.26 3.24 -2.66
C PRO A 65 8.77 3.56 -2.58
N LEU A 66 7.92 2.55 -2.72
CA LEU A 66 6.46 2.73 -2.76
C LEU A 66 5.87 3.24 -1.43
N ILE A 67 6.43 2.76 -0.31
CA ILE A 67 6.10 3.24 1.03
C ILE A 67 7.40 3.56 1.77
N GLN A 68 7.32 4.51 2.71
CA GLN A 68 8.47 4.98 3.47
C GLN A 68 8.13 5.09 4.96
N PRO A 69 9.11 4.81 5.85
CA PRO A 69 8.96 5.08 7.28
C PRO A 69 9.01 6.60 7.52
N VAL A 70 8.15 7.09 8.41
CA VAL A 70 8.08 8.51 8.78
C VAL A 70 8.63 8.76 10.17
N ALA A 71 8.33 7.85 11.09
CA ALA A 71 8.72 7.94 12.49
C ALA A 71 8.67 6.55 13.14
N ARG A 72 9.20 6.46 14.35
CA ARG A 72 9.09 5.29 15.22
C ARG A 72 8.35 5.69 16.48
N ASP A 73 7.29 4.97 16.78
CA ASP A 73 6.55 5.03 18.03
C ASP A 73 7.03 3.91 18.96
N GLU A 74 7.25 4.22 20.24
CA GLU A 74 7.78 3.27 21.22
C GLU A 74 6.80 2.12 21.52
N LYS A 75 5.50 2.38 21.41
CA LYS A 75 4.42 1.44 21.73
C LYS A 75 3.86 0.74 20.49
N TYR A 76 3.78 1.46 19.38
CA TYR A 76 3.10 1.04 18.15
C TYR A 76 4.05 0.78 16.97
N GLY A 77 5.36 0.93 17.17
CA GLY A 77 6.38 0.58 16.19
C GLY A 77 6.53 1.63 15.08
N ILE A 78 6.94 1.19 13.88
CA ILE A 78 7.22 2.10 12.77
C ILE A 78 5.91 2.65 12.17
N ILE A 79 5.89 3.96 11.92
CA ILE A 79 4.82 4.67 11.21
C ILE A 79 5.19 4.74 9.74
N TRP A 80 4.29 4.29 8.87
CA TRP A 80 4.46 4.21 7.43
C TRP A 80 3.57 5.21 6.70
N LYS A 81 4.05 5.69 5.54
CA LYS A 81 3.24 6.45 4.57
C LYS A 81 3.56 6.03 3.14
N SER A 82 2.65 6.33 2.21
CA SER A 82 2.92 6.27 0.77
C SER A 82 3.92 7.35 0.33
N ASN A 83 4.69 7.07 -0.72
CA ASN A 83 5.68 8.02 -1.24
C ASN A 83 5.06 8.99 -2.25
N ASP A 84 5.02 10.26 -1.85
CA ASP A 84 4.48 11.39 -2.61
C ASP A 84 5.30 11.74 -3.86
N ARG A 85 6.55 11.26 -3.94
CA ARG A 85 7.39 11.38 -5.15
C ARG A 85 6.95 10.49 -6.29
N ILE A 86 6.19 9.42 -6.01
CA ILE A 86 5.66 8.52 -7.03
C ILE A 86 4.34 9.09 -7.56
N ALA A 87 3.42 9.39 -6.64
CA ALA A 87 2.12 9.98 -6.93
C ALA A 87 1.52 10.52 -5.63
N SER A 88 0.46 11.33 -5.75
CA SER A 88 -0.28 11.75 -4.58
C SER A 88 -0.85 10.55 -3.81
N LYS A 89 -0.95 10.70 -2.49
CA LYS A 89 -1.63 9.76 -1.59
C LYS A 89 -3.00 9.35 -2.14
N GLU A 90 -3.79 10.32 -2.61
CA GLU A 90 -5.13 10.10 -3.15
C GLU A 90 -5.09 9.24 -4.42
N THR A 91 -4.14 9.50 -5.32
CA THR A 91 -3.99 8.72 -6.56
C THR A 91 -3.64 7.26 -6.26
N ILE A 92 -2.73 7.00 -5.32
CA ILE A 92 -2.38 5.63 -4.89
C ILE A 92 -3.59 4.95 -4.23
N ASN A 93 -4.35 5.70 -3.41
CA ASN A 93 -5.54 5.18 -2.77
C ASN A 93 -6.65 4.82 -3.76
N GLN A 94 -6.90 5.67 -4.75
CA GLN A 94 -7.88 5.41 -5.82
C GLN A 94 -7.47 4.18 -6.64
N ALA A 95 -6.21 4.10 -7.08
CA ALA A 95 -5.70 2.97 -7.86
C ALA A 95 -5.84 1.64 -7.11
N THR A 96 -5.50 1.61 -5.82
CA THR A 96 -5.63 0.40 -4.99
C THR A 96 -7.09 0.04 -4.70
N SER A 97 -7.95 1.04 -4.44
CA SER A 97 -9.38 0.81 -4.16
C SER A 97 -10.12 0.23 -5.37
N GLU A 98 -9.82 0.72 -6.57
CA GLU A 98 -10.40 0.18 -7.81
C GLU A 98 -10.01 -1.28 -8.04
N ILE A 99 -8.73 -1.64 -7.82
CA ILE A 99 -8.30 -3.05 -7.94
C ILE A 99 -9.06 -3.94 -6.94
N LEU A 100 -9.24 -3.50 -5.70
CA LEU A 100 -9.99 -4.27 -4.70
C LEU A 100 -11.47 -4.43 -5.09
N LYS A 101 -12.07 -3.38 -5.67
CA LYS A 101 -13.43 -3.44 -6.20
C LYS A 101 -13.55 -4.45 -7.34
N GLU A 102 -12.65 -4.39 -8.33
CA GLU A 102 -12.58 -5.32 -9.46
C GLU A 102 -12.49 -6.78 -8.99
N VAL A 103 -11.62 -7.06 -8.00
CA VAL A 103 -11.47 -8.40 -7.41
C VAL A 103 -12.75 -8.85 -6.71
N ASN A 104 -13.37 -7.98 -5.90
CA ASN A 104 -14.59 -8.31 -5.17
C ASN A 104 -15.77 -8.59 -6.11
N GLU A 105 -15.90 -7.84 -7.20
CA GLU A 105 -16.93 -8.07 -8.22
C GLU A 105 -16.72 -9.40 -8.94
N TRP A 106 -15.49 -9.71 -9.31
CA TRP A 106 -15.14 -11.01 -9.91
C TRP A 106 -15.47 -12.18 -8.97
N GLN A 107 -15.18 -12.06 -7.68
CA GLN A 107 -15.51 -13.09 -6.68
C GLN A 107 -17.01 -13.32 -6.51
N LYS A 108 -17.85 -12.29 -6.70
CA LYS A 108 -19.32 -12.41 -6.64
C LYS A 108 -19.95 -13.00 -7.89
N SER A 109 -19.25 -12.91 -9.03
CA SER A 109 -19.71 -13.46 -10.31
C SER A 109 -19.40 -14.94 -10.50
N LYS A 110 -18.76 -15.57 -9.51
CA LYS A 110 -18.41 -16.99 -9.47
C LYS A 110 -19.29 -17.72 -8.47
#